data_AF-A0A6S7JG21-F1
#
_entry.id   AF-A0A6S7JG21-F1
#
_cell.length_a   1.000
_cell.length_b   1.000
_cell.length_c   1.000
_cell.angle_alpha   90.00
_cell.angle_beta   90.00
_cell.angle_gamma   90.00
#
_symmetry.space_group_name_H-M   'P 1'
#
loop_
_entity.id
_entity.type
_entity.pdbx_description
1 polymer ?
#
loop_
_entity_poly.entity_id
_entity_poly.type
_entity_poly.pdbx_seq_one_letter_code
_entity_poly.pdbx_strand_id
1 'polypeptide(L)'
;MGIKVLPRQTCNIFTSTNFFREIEGGKPTLDHTVEGGEIFETVLRNPVSIFMTHMTNYANDRVAPYLFKKLVKFVQRWTNLKLMSAPPKKLADIHFRIFPDEVTPVWQNPCDYNRHLAIWPIDKSCSRLPSLLVMGPPHGGHELLGKFLQVHPRMKGAEQDSNGYVETNFFSSDNYLKGLDWYMNFFPKQTELYEKIFEVSSTYFESSVASHRANALLKIAKIIIVLPDPVQRAYKHYMYLKNRISSVAQKYSFEDFIMKKTKSNEAKTLRNQLLTTGHYANHLTRWMSYYSAQQVMIISDDDLINHTRTVLDNIQDFVNIEKPVNYNQLLRYDTRVHMYCPLNTNTVEDCYGYKDRHCSEMSKTAREYLENYYEKHNKNLLRLNQKVQFSVPKWLKVYG
;
A
#
# COMPACT_ATOMS: atom_id res chain seq x y z
N MET A 1 20.75 0.85 14.67
CA MET A 1 21.35 0.14 13.52
C MET A 1 20.42 -1.00 13.16
N GLY A 2 19.76 -0.94 12.00
CA GLY A 2 18.80 -1.95 11.57
C GLY A 2 19.45 -3.16 10.89
N ILE A 3 18.63 -4.15 10.54
CA ILE A 3 19.02 -5.30 9.73
C ILE A 3 19.18 -4.84 8.28
N LYS A 4 20.27 -5.24 7.64
CA LYS A 4 20.57 -4.99 6.22
C LYS A 4 20.53 -6.32 5.48
N VAL A 5 19.63 -6.46 4.51
CA VAL A 5 19.45 -7.71 3.74
C VAL A 5 20.14 -7.54 2.38
N LEU A 6 21.19 -8.30 2.14
CA LEU A 6 21.91 -8.27 0.87
C LEU A 6 21.38 -9.36 -0.06
N PRO A 7 21.27 -9.09 -1.38
CA PRO A 7 20.90 -10.12 -2.33
C PRO A 7 22.00 -11.17 -2.40
N ARG A 8 21.60 -12.44 -2.22
CA ARG A 8 22.49 -13.57 -2.50
C ARG A 8 22.46 -13.88 -4.00
N GLN A 9 23.60 -14.21 -4.57
CA GLN A 9 23.70 -14.66 -5.96
C GLN A 9 23.52 -16.17 -6.00
N THR A 10 22.82 -16.66 -7.01
CA THR A 10 22.60 -18.08 -7.28
C THR A 10 23.50 -18.58 -8.41
N CYS A 11 23.94 -19.84 -8.35
CA CYS A 11 24.71 -20.58 -9.32
C CYS A 11 24.43 -22.08 -9.10
N ASN A 12 24.69 -22.90 -10.12
CA ASN A 12 24.30 -24.32 -10.14
C ASN A 12 25.01 -25.24 -9.13
N ILE A 13 25.90 -24.70 -8.31
CA ILE A 13 26.60 -25.43 -7.23
C ILE A 13 25.86 -25.24 -5.89
N PHE A 14 24.75 -24.51 -5.86
CA PHE A 14 24.00 -24.27 -4.62
C PHE A 14 22.93 -25.32 -4.33
N THR A 15 22.70 -26.25 -5.25
CA THR A 15 21.90 -27.45 -5.00
C THR A 15 22.79 -28.55 -4.40
N SER A 16 22.22 -29.70 -4.06
CA SER A 16 22.82 -30.84 -3.33
C SER A 16 24.05 -31.52 -3.97
N THR A 17 24.71 -30.84 -4.91
CA THR A 17 25.83 -31.28 -5.74
C THR A 17 27.13 -31.37 -4.92
N ASN A 18 27.44 -32.57 -4.45
CA ASN A 18 28.54 -32.83 -3.53
C ASN A 18 29.84 -33.23 -4.24
N PHE A 19 29.71 -33.88 -5.40
CA PHE A 19 30.82 -34.46 -6.16
C PHE A 19 30.83 -33.97 -7.62
N PHE A 20 32.00 -33.94 -8.27
CA PHE A 20 32.11 -33.51 -9.68
C PHE A 20 31.29 -34.37 -10.63
N ARG A 21 31.14 -35.66 -10.32
CA ARG A 21 30.37 -36.63 -11.12
C ARG A 21 28.86 -36.39 -11.10
N GLU A 22 28.37 -35.66 -10.09
CA GLU A 22 26.96 -35.31 -9.95
C GLU A 22 26.59 -34.05 -10.75
N ILE A 23 27.59 -33.32 -11.24
CA ILE A 23 27.40 -32.19 -12.16
C ILE A 23 27.13 -32.76 -13.55
N GLU A 24 26.02 -32.35 -14.17
CA GLU A 24 25.73 -32.70 -15.55
C GLU A 24 26.83 -32.17 -16.50
N GLY A 25 27.46 -33.07 -17.26
CA GLY A 25 28.65 -32.77 -18.07
C GLY A 25 29.96 -32.57 -17.27
N GLY A 26 29.92 -32.76 -15.95
CA GLY A 26 31.08 -32.86 -15.06
C GLY A 26 31.91 -31.58 -14.95
N LYS A 27 33.22 -31.76 -14.73
CA LYS A 27 34.19 -30.67 -14.56
C LYS A 27 34.24 -29.69 -15.76
N PRO A 28 34.20 -30.13 -17.04
CA PRO A 28 34.20 -29.21 -18.17
C PRO A 28 33.02 -28.21 -18.16
N THR A 29 31.82 -28.65 -17.79
CA THR A 29 30.66 -27.75 -17.63
C THR A 29 30.95 -26.69 -16.59
N LEU A 30 31.48 -27.11 -15.44
CA LEU A 30 31.84 -26.19 -14.36
C LEU A 30 32.89 -25.17 -14.79
N ASP A 31 33.88 -25.62 -15.57
CA ASP A 31 34.91 -24.76 -16.14
C ASP A 31 34.32 -23.72 -17.08
N HIS A 32 33.38 -24.13 -17.93
CA HIS A 32 32.67 -23.23 -18.85
C HIS A 32 31.85 -22.16 -18.12
N THR A 33 31.25 -22.47 -16.96
CA THR A 33 30.53 -21.45 -16.17
C THR A 33 31.43 -20.30 -15.69
N VAL A 34 32.74 -20.54 -15.57
CA VAL A 34 33.75 -19.53 -15.20
C VAL A 34 34.32 -18.82 -16.41
N GLU A 35 34.56 -19.56 -17.49
CA GLU A 35 35.25 -19.06 -18.69
C GLU A 35 34.27 -18.35 -19.63
N GLY A 36 33.69 -17.23 -19.15
CA GLY A 36 32.69 -16.45 -19.90
C GLY A 36 31.24 -16.93 -19.71
N GLY A 37 31.01 -17.96 -18.89
CA GLY A 37 29.67 -18.46 -18.59
C GLY A 37 28.97 -17.76 -17.42
N GLU A 38 27.93 -18.42 -16.89
CA GLU A 38 26.97 -17.88 -15.92
C GLU A 38 27.60 -17.22 -14.68
N ILE A 39 28.64 -17.83 -14.11
CA ILE A 39 29.25 -17.33 -12.87
C ILE A 39 30.11 -16.10 -13.14
N PHE A 40 30.79 -16.07 -14.28
CA PHE A 40 31.50 -14.87 -14.71
C PHE A 40 30.52 -13.72 -14.99
N GLU A 41 29.46 -13.97 -15.76
CA GLU A 41 28.39 -13.00 -16.01
C GLU A 41 27.77 -12.46 -14.72
N THR A 42 27.59 -13.33 -13.71
CA THR A 42 27.09 -12.93 -12.39
C THR A 42 28.01 -11.90 -11.72
N VAL A 43 29.33 -12.15 -11.69
CA VAL A 43 30.30 -11.20 -11.12
C VAL A 43 30.40 -9.92 -11.94
N LEU A 44 30.27 -10.02 -13.27
CA LEU A 44 30.31 -8.88 -14.17
C LEU A 44 29.10 -7.94 -13.97
N ARG A 45 27.91 -8.50 -13.75
CA ARG A 45 26.65 -7.74 -13.60
C ARG A 45 26.40 -7.26 -12.17
N ASN A 46 27.04 -7.87 -11.18
CA ASN A 46 26.81 -7.56 -9.76
C ASN A 46 28.08 -6.97 -9.11
N PRO A 47 28.16 -5.64 -8.91
CA PRO A 47 29.30 -4.99 -8.28
C PRO A 47 29.61 -5.49 -6.87
N VAL A 48 28.59 -5.98 -6.16
CA VAL A 48 28.70 -6.66 -4.87
C VAL A 48 28.11 -8.06 -5.02
N SER A 49 28.94 -9.07 -4.80
CA SER A 49 28.57 -10.48 -4.95
C SER A 49 28.78 -11.25 -3.64
N ILE A 50 27.73 -11.97 -3.22
CA ILE A 50 27.65 -12.83 -2.05
C ILE A 50 27.15 -14.21 -2.51
N PHE A 51 28.07 -15.17 -2.52
CA PHE A 51 27.79 -16.54 -2.89
C PHE A 51 27.60 -17.41 -1.64
N MET A 52 26.59 -18.28 -1.64
CA MET A 52 26.26 -19.17 -0.51
C MET A 52 26.02 -20.59 -0.99
N THR A 53 26.81 -21.56 -0.52
CA THR A 53 26.69 -22.98 -0.89
C THR A 53 26.55 -23.88 0.34
N HIS A 54 26.12 -25.13 0.14
CA HIS A 54 26.07 -26.14 1.20
C HIS A 54 27.48 -26.49 1.73
N MET A 55 27.56 -26.83 3.03
CA MET A 55 28.82 -27.17 3.70
C MET A 55 29.54 -28.34 3.03
N THR A 56 28.79 -29.29 2.48
CA THR A 56 29.32 -30.46 1.76
C THR A 56 30.14 -30.08 0.54
N ASN A 57 29.83 -28.96 -0.12
CA ASN A 57 30.53 -28.49 -1.32
C ASN A 57 31.91 -27.89 -0.99
N TYR A 58 32.16 -27.58 0.29
CA TYR A 58 33.48 -27.24 0.81
C TYR A 58 34.28 -28.47 1.26
N ALA A 59 33.61 -29.56 1.61
CA ALA A 59 34.19 -30.72 2.27
C ALA A 59 34.61 -31.83 1.30
N ASN A 60 33.67 -32.32 0.46
CA ASN A 60 33.85 -33.53 -0.37
C ASN A 60 34.86 -33.30 -1.52
N ASP A 61 34.40 -33.21 -2.77
CA ASP A 61 35.28 -32.92 -3.91
C ASP A 61 35.77 -31.46 -3.93
N ARG A 62 35.45 -30.68 -2.89
CA ARG A 62 35.79 -29.26 -2.76
C ARG A 62 35.38 -28.46 -3.99
N VAL A 63 34.20 -28.78 -4.53
CA VAL A 63 33.64 -28.18 -5.76
C VAL A 63 33.55 -26.66 -5.64
N ALA A 64 33.12 -26.14 -4.48
CA ALA A 64 33.02 -24.71 -4.27
C ALA A 64 34.40 -24.00 -4.22
N PRO A 65 35.38 -24.45 -3.41
CA PRO A 65 36.75 -23.93 -3.49
C PRO A 65 37.36 -24.02 -4.90
N TYR A 66 37.12 -25.11 -5.62
CA TYR A 66 37.62 -25.30 -6.99
C TYR A 66 37.07 -24.21 -7.92
N LEU A 67 35.74 -24.06 -7.96
CA LEU A 67 35.05 -23.05 -8.77
C LEU A 67 35.58 -21.65 -8.46
N PHE A 68 35.48 -21.20 -7.20
CA PHE A 68 35.79 -19.80 -6.87
C PHE A 68 37.27 -19.48 -7.04
N LYS A 69 38.17 -20.44 -6.80
CA LYS A 69 39.60 -20.27 -7.10
C LYS A 69 39.84 -20.12 -8.60
N LYS A 70 39.13 -20.90 -9.42
CA LYS A 70 39.22 -20.81 -10.88
C LYS A 70 38.66 -19.47 -11.37
N LEU A 71 37.52 -19.03 -10.84
CA LEU A 71 36.91 -17.74 -11.14
C LEU A 71 37.86 -16.57 -10.85
N VAL A 72 38.44 -16.52 -9.64
CA VAL A 72 39.39 -15.45 -9.27
C VAL A 72 40.58 -15.44 -10.22
N LYS A 73 41.15 -16.62 -10.54
CA LYS A 73 42.27 -16.74 -11.49
C LYS A 73 41.90 -16.30 -12.90
N PHE A 74 40.71 -16.69 -13.37
CA PHE A 74 40.23 -16.33 -14.69
C PHE A 74 40.08 -14.80 -14.80
N VAL A 75 39.38 -14.19 -13.86
CA VAL A 75 39.16 -12.75 -13.80
C VAL A 75 40.48 -11.99 -13.75
N GLN A 76 41.43 -12.41 -12.91
CA GLN A 76 42.74 -11.74 -12.78
C GLN A 76 43.63 -11.85 -14.03
N ARG A 77 43.53 -12.95 -14.79
CA ARG A 77 44.39 -13.22 -15.94
C ARG A 77 43.84 -12.65 -17.24
N TRP A 78 42.52 -12.72 -17.41
CA TRP A 78 41.87 -12.51 -18.69
C TRP A 78 41.00 -11.24 -18.73
N THR A 79 40.90 -10.50 -17.63
CA THR A 79 40.09 -9.27 -17.56
C THR A 79 40.80 -8.17 -16.79
N ASN A 80 40.30 -6.94 -16.92
CA ASN A 80 40.76 -5.80 -16.14
C ASN A 80 39.96 -5.58 -14.83
N LEU A 81 39.08 -6.52 -14.46
CA LEU A 81 38.25 -6.41 -13.26
C LEU A 81 39.10 -6.60 -12.00
N LYS A 82 38.91 -5.71 -11.02
CA LYS A 82 39.58 -5.79 -9.72
C LYS A 82 38.65 -6.39 -8.68
N LEU A 83 38.87 -7.65 -8.34
CA LEU A 83 38.14 -8.32 -7.27
C LEU A 83 38.68 -7.88 -5.91
N MET A 84 37.77 -7.48 -5.02
CA MET A 84 38.08 -7.09 -3.64
C MET A 84 37.13 -7.82 -2.69
N SER A 85 37.64 -8.23 -1.53
CA SER A 85 36.83 -8.79 -0.45
C SER A 85 36.68 -7.78 0.69
N ALA A 86 35.52 -7.78 1.33
CA ALA A 86 35.27 -6.98 2.53
C ALA A 86 34.40 -7.77 3.52
N PRO A 87 34.45 -7.45 4.83
CA PRO A 87 33.54 -8.03 5.81
C PRO A 87 32.07 -7.73 5.44
N PRO A 88 31.11 -8.61 5.80
CA PRO A 88 29.70 -8.46 5.41
C PRO A 88 29.09 -7.08 5.72
N LYS A 89 29.43 -6.49 6.87
CA LYS A 89 28.95 -5.14 7.24
C LYS A 89 29.41 -4.07 6.24
N LYS A 90 30.68 -4.12 5.83
CA LYS A 90 31.27 -3.19 4.86
C LYS A 90 30.73 -3.44 3.44
N LEU A 91 30.51 -4.71 3.06
CA LEU A 91 29.83 -5.02 1.80
C LEU A 91 28.40 -4.47 1.78
N ALA A 92 27.68 -4.55 2.91
CA ALA A 92 26.36 -3.95 3.03
C ALA A 92 26.41 -2.42 2.83
N ASP A 93 27.37 -1.76 3.48
CA ASP A 93 27.55 -0.31 3.32
C ASP A 93 27.90 0.08 1.87
N ILE A 94 28.71 -0.72 1.18
CA ILE A 94 29.04 -0.52 -0.24
C ILE A 94 27.80 -0.75 -1.11
N HIS A 95 27.07 -1.85 -0.91
CA HIS A 95 25.89 -2.21 -1.69
C HIS A 95 24.83 -1.11 -1.63
N PHE A 96 24.42 -0.69 -0.44
CA PHE A 96 23.38 0.33 -0.29
C PHE A 96 23.85 1.75 -0.64
N ARG A 97 25.16 1.97 -0.78
CA ARG A 97 25.67 3.22 -1.38
C ARG A 97 25.52 3.21 -2.90
N ILE A 98 25.64 2.04 -3.54
CA ILE A 98 25.44 1.86 -4.98
C ILE A 98 23.94 1.79 -5.31
N PHE A 99 23.17 1.11 -4.47
CA PHE A 99 21.73 0.87 -4.61
C PHE A 99 20.96 1.47 -3.42
N PRO A 100 20.85 2.81 -3.32
CA PRO A 100 20.17 3.46 -2.20
C PRO A 100 18.67 3.11 -2.12
N ASP A 101 18.04 2.79 -3.26
CA ASP A 101 16.61 2.44 -3.32
C ASP A 101 16.31 1.05 -2.74
N GLU A 102 17.32 0.18 -2.60
CA GLU A 102 17.17 -1.17 -2.04
C GLU A 102 17.27 -1.20 -0.51
N VAL A 103 17.55 -0.06 0.15
CA VAL A 103 17.69 0.03 1.61
C VAL A 103 16.42 -0.42 2.32
N THR A 104 15.25 -0.07 1.77
CA THR A 104 13.98 -0.47 2.34
C THR A 104 13.51 -1.76 1.65
N PRO A 105 13.34 -2.87 2.39
CA PRO A 105 12.88 -4.12 1.80
C PRO A 105 11.48 -3.95 1.22
N VAL A 106 11.18 -4.59 0.09
CA VAL A 106 9.82 -4.63 -0.48
C VAL A 106 9.23 -6.01 -0.23
N TRP A 107 8.24 -6.10 0.65
CA TRP A 107 7.54 -7.34 0.97
C TRP A 107 6.73 -7.82 -0.24
N GLN A 108 7.10 -8.99 -0.77
CA GLN A 108 6.39 -9.67 -1.86
C GLN A 108 5.32 -10.60 -1.30
N ASN A 109 4.33 -10.96 -2.11
CA ASN A 109 3.38 -12.00 -1.73
C ASN A 109 4.08 -13.37 -1.63
N PRO A 110 4.10 -14.00 -0.45
CA PRO A 110 4.71 -15.32 -0.30
C PRO A 110 3.94 -16.44 -1.02
N CYS A 111 2.65 -16.25 -1.29
CA CYS A 111 1.82 -17.25 -1.93
C CYS A 111 1.96 -17.28 -3.45
N ASP A 112 2.67 -16.32 -4.05
CA ASP A 112 2.90 -16.29 -5.49
C ASP A 112 3.85 -17.40 -5.95
N TYR A 113 4.66 -17.97 -5.05
CA TYR A 113 5.67 -18.98 -5.39
C TYR A 113 5.67 -20.16 -4.43
N ASN A 114 5.53 -21.38 -4.97
CA ASN A 114 5.57 -22.64 -4.21
C ASN A 114 6.81 -22.76 -3.31
N ARG A 115 7.97 -22.25 -3.76
CA ARG A 115 9.22 -22.26 -2.97
C ARG A 115 9.14 -21.40 -1.72
N HIS A 116 8.42 -20.28 -1.75
CA HIS A 116 8.27 -19.39 -0.60
C HIS A 116 7.27 -19.99 0.39
N LEU A 117 6.17 -20.56 -0.11
CA LEU A 117 5.22 -21.34 0.68
C LEU A 117 5.89 -22.50 1.43
N ALA A 118 6.80 -23.23 0.77
CA ALA A 118 7.48 -24.38 1.36
C ALA A 118 8.39 -24.04 2.56
N ILE A 119 8.86 -22.79 2.66
CA ILE A 119 9.69 -22.31 3.78
C ILE A 119 8.91 -21.42 4.76
N TRP A 120 7.63 -21.19 4.47
CA TRP A 120 6.78 -20.33 5.26
C TRP A 120 6.22 -21.13 6.47
N PRO A 121 6.16 -20.55 7.68
CA PRO A 121 5.66 -21.26 8.86
C PRO A 121 4.24 -21.82 8.67
N ILE A 122 4.03 -23.08 9.09
CA ILE A 122 2.79 -23.85 8.86
C ILE A 122 1.55 -23.17 9.48
N ASP A 123 1.74 -22.40 10.55
CA ASP A 123 0.68 -21.70 11.29
C ASP A 123 0.19 -20.42 10.60
N LYS A 124 0.85 -20.01 9.52
CA LYS A 124 0.57 -18.78 8.77
C LYS A 124 0.02 -19.11 7.38
N SER A 125 -0.84 -18.23 6.89
CA SER A 125 -1.50 -18.38 5.58
C SER A 125 -1.81 -17.03 4.97
N CYS A 126 -1.80 -16.96 3.64
CA CYS A 126 -2.26 -15.77 2.91
C CYS A 126 -3.76 -15.53 3.03
N SER A 127 -4.53 -16.46 3.61
CA SER A 127 -5.94 -16.23 3.93
C SER A 127 -6.15 -15.03 4.84
N ARG A 128 -5.13 -14.57 5.58
CA ARG A 128 -5.19 -13.37 6.44
C ARG A 128 -4.90 -12.06 5.70
N LEU A 129 -4.37 -12.11 4.48
CA LEU A 129 -4.05 -10.89 3.74
C LEU A 129 -5.32 -10.24 3.19
N PRO A 130 -5.46 -8.91 3.27
CA PRO A 130 -6.63 -8.23 2.74
C PRO A 130 -6.68 -8.36 1.21
N SER A 131 -7.85 -8.79 0.73
CA SER A 131 -8.19 -8.83 -0.69
C SER A 131 -8.76 -7.52 -1.21
N LEU A 132 -9.07 -6.59 -0.29
CA LEU A 132 -9.66 -5.29 -0.57
C LEU A 132 -8.97 -4.21 0.27
N LEU A 133 -8.56 -3.11 -0.36
CA LEU A 133 -8.11 -1.91 0.33
C LEU A 133 -9.16 -0.81 0.12
N VAL A 134 -9.72 -0.33 1.23
CA VAL A 134 -10.61 0.82 1.28
C VAL A 134 -9.79 2.01 1.75
N MET A 135 -9.69 3.02 0.91
CA MET A 135 -8.95 4.22 1.24
C MET A 135 -9.78 5.46 0.90
N GLY A 136 -9.40 6.58 1.49
CA GLY A 136 -9.79 7.88 0.97
C GLY A 136 -8.61 8.82 1.08
N PRO A 137 -8.75 10.08 0.68
CA PRO A 137 -8.09 11.11 1.45
C PRO A 137 -8.66 11.10 2.89
N PRO A 138 -7.90 11.57 3.89
CA PRO A 138 -8.40 11.84 5.24
C PRO A 138 -9.71 12.64 5.21
N HIS A 139 -10.66 12.27 6.07
CA HIS A 139 -12.02 12.84 6.11
C HIS A 139 -12.84 12.67 4.82
N GLY A 140 -12.52 11.66 4.00
CA GLY A 140 -13.23 11.35 2.76
C GLY A 140 -14.38 10.35 2.85
N GLY A 141 -14.74 9.88 4.04
CA GLY A 141 -15.86 8.92 4.22
C GLY A 141 -15.48 7.44 4.05
N HIS A 142 -14.20 7.12 3.89
CA HIS A 142 -13.71 5.73 3.82
C HIS A 142 -13.94 4.95 5.13
N GLU A 143 -13.85 5.61 6.30
CA GLU A 143 -14.22 5.01 7.59
C GLU A 143 -15.71 4.66 7.66
N LEU A 144 -16.58 5.55 7.17
CA LEU A 144 -18.01 5.32 7.06
C LEU A 144 -18.29 4.12 6.15
N LEU A 145 -17.65 4.08 4.97
CA LEU A 145 -17.77 2.93 4.08
C LEU A 145 -17.32 1.64 4.78
N GLY A 146 -16.17 1.65 5.46
CA GLY A 146 -15.71 0.53 6.26
C GLY A 146 -16.82 0.02 7.17
N LYS A 147 -17.42 0.91 7.98
CA LYS A 147 -18.51 0.52 8.91
C LYS A 147 -19.68 -0.16 8.20
N PHE A 148 -20.06 0.31 7.01
CA PHE A 148 -21.10 -0.36 6.21
C PHE A 148 -20.65 -1.74 5.68
N LEU A 149 -19.38 -1.90 5.29
CA LEU A 149 -18.89 -3.18 4.80
C LEU A 149 -18.93 -4.27 5.87
N GLN A 150 -18.69 -3.94 7.15
CA GLN A 150 -18.78 -4.91 8.25
C GLN A 150 -20.18 -5.45 8.51
N VAL A 151 -21.22 -4.75 8.05
CA VAL A 151 -22.60 -5.25 8.13
C VAL A 151 -22.76 -6.52 7.28
N HIS A 152 -21.93 -6.69 6.26
CA HIS A 152 -21.93 -7.88 5.44
C HIS A 152 -21.24 -9.06 6.17
N PRO A 153 -21.91 -10.21 6.38
CA PRO A 153 -21.40 -11.30 7.21
C PRO A 153 -20.06 -11.87 6.73
N ARG A 154 -19.81 -11.82 5.41
CA ARG A 154 -18.59 -12.32 4.75
C ARG A 154 -17.49 -11.28 4.52
N MET A 155 -17.66 -10.05 4.97
CA MET A 155 -16.66 -9.00 4.85
C MET A 155 -16.03 -8.77 6.22
N LYS A 156 -14.73 -9.03 6.35
CA LYS A 156 -14.00 -8.94 7.62
C LYS A 156 -12.96 -7.83 7.54
N GLY A 157 -13.11 -6.82 8.39
CA GLY A 157 -12.14 -5.74 8.51
C GLY A 157 -10.94 -6.14 9.37
N ALA A 158 -9.96 -5.24 9.45
CA ALA A 158 -8.96 -5.28 10.52
C ALA A 158 -9.60 -5.20 11.91
N GLU A 159 -8.84 -5.58 12.94
CA GLU A 159 -9.22 -5.43 14.35
C GLU A 159 -9.69 -4.00 14.67
N GLN A 160 -10.63 -3.90 15.60
CA GLN A 160 -11.20 -2.64 16.06
C GLN A 160 -10.79 -2.35 17.49
N ASP A 161 -10.60 -1.07 17.81
CA ASP A 161 -10.45 -0.56 19.16
C ASP A 161 -11.66 0.30 19.57
N SER A 162 -11.58 0.96 20.73
CA SER A 162 -12.63 1.84 21.24
C SER A 162 -12.93 3.06 20.35
N ASN A 163 -12.04 3.39 19.41
CA ASN A 163 -12.17 4.52 18.49
C ASN A 163 -12.60 4.08 17.08
N GLY A 164 -12.68 2.79 16.80
CA GLY A 164 -13.12 2.23 15.52
C GLY A 164 -12.06 1.32 14.91
N TYR A 165 -11.79 1.49 13.61
CA TYR A 165 -10.78 0.70 12.92
C TYR A 165 -9.38 1.03 13.41
N VAL A 166 -8.60 -0.01 13.67
CA VAL A 166 -7.15 0.17 13.84
C VAL A 166 -6.53 0.33 12.46
N GLU A 167 -6.22 1.57 12.08
CA GLU A 167 -5.46 1.85 10.86
C GLU A 167 -4.03 1.32 11.00
N THR A 168 -3.69 0.27 10.25
CA THR A 168 -2.36 -0.34 10.34
C THR A 168 -1.27 0.61 9.85
N ASN A 169 -1.60 1.50 8.90
CA ASN A 169 -0.63 2.38 8.24
C ASN A 169 0.59 1.63 7.70
N PHE A 170 0.44 0.34 7.37
CA PHE A 170 1.54 -0.55 7.01
C PHE A 170 2.25 -0.07 5.75
N PHE A 171 1.53 0.28 4.69
CA PHE A 171 2.16 0.66 3.43
C PHE A 171 2.69 2.10 3.41
N SER A 172 2.19 2.98 4.28
CA SER A 172 2.46 4.43 4.27
C SER A 172 3.48 4.89 5.31
N SER A 173 3.77 4.09 6.35
CA SER A 173 4.61 4.50 7.49
C SER A 173 5.78 3.55 7.74
N ASP A 174 6.53 3.82 8.82
CA ASP A 174 7.60 2.94 9.31
C ASP A 174 7.09 1.61 9.86
N ASN A 175 5.76 1.46 10.06
CA ASN A 175 5.15 0.18 10.37
C ASN A 175 5.46 -0.89 9.31
N TYR A 176 5.75 -0.48 8.07
CA TYR A 176 6.22 -1.38 7.00
C TYR A 176 7.43 -2.24 7.41
N LEU A 177 8.34 -1.66 8.19
CA LEU A 177 9.58 -2.33 8.63
C LEU A 177 9.34 -3.34 9.75
N LYS A 178 8.15 -3.35 10.37
CA LYS A 178 7.75 -4.37 11.35
C LYS A 178 7.45 -5.72 10.70
N GLY A 179 7.36 -5.75 9.37
CA GLY A 179 7.29 -6.98 8.58
C GLY A 179 5.89 -7.54 8.41
N LEU A 180 5.81 -8.59 7.59
CA LEU A 180 4.54 -9.16 7.15
C LEU A 180 3.75 -9.81 8.28
N ASP A 181 4.43 -10.40 9.27
CA ASP A 181 3.78 -10.99 10.45
C ASP A 181 3.04 -9.95 11.27
N TRP A 182 3.66 -8.78 11.47
CA TRP A 182 3.04 -7.68 12.17
C TRP A 182 1.77 -7.24 11.44
N TYR A 183 1.81 -7.12 10.11
CA TYR A 183 0.66 -6.71 9.31
C TYR A 183 -0.47 -7.75 9.32
N MET A 184 -0.16 -9.03 9.13
CA MET A 184 -1.17 -10.09 9.14
C MET A 184 -1.90 -10.23 10.47
N ASN A 185 -1.25 -9.84 11.58
CA ASN A 185 -1.85 -9.96 12.91
C ASN A 185 -3.05 -9.04 13.14
N PHE A 186 -3.24 -7.99 12.32
CA PHE A 186 -4.42 -7.14 12.38
C PHE A 186 -5.67 -7.76 11.78
N PHE A 187 -5.55 -8.87 11.04
CA PHE A 187 -6.67 -9.45 10.30
C PHE A 187 -7.07 -10.80 10.88
N PRO A 188 -8.38 -11.09 10.96
CA PRO A 188 -8.84 -12.39 11.44
C PRO A 188 -8.40 -13.51 10.49
N LYS A 189 -8.26 -14.72 11.02
CA LYS A 189 -8.16 -15.91 10.17
C LYS A 189 -9.53 -16.13 9.52
N GLN A 190 -9.53 -16.38 8.20
CA GLN A 190 -10.76 -16.78 7.52
C GLN A 190 -11.31 -18.06 8.15
N THR A 191 -12.55 -18.00 8.59
CA THR A 191 -13.27 -19.14 9.19
C THR A 191 -14.23 -19.78 8.20
N GLU A 192 -14.71 -19.01 7.22
CA GLU A 192 -15.60 -19.50 6.17
C GLU A 192 -14.95 -19.39 4.80
N LEU A 193 -15.34 -20.30 3.90
CA LEU A 193 -15.00 -20.17 2.49
C LEU A 193 -15.60 -18.85 1.95
N TYR A 194 -14.79 -18.15 1.15
CA TYR A 194 -15.19 -16.95 0.40
C TYR A 194 -15.38 -15.68 1.22
N GLU A 195 -14.86 -15.62 2.46
CA GLU A 195 -14.74 -14.36 3.19
C GLU A 195 -13.77 -13.41 2.47
N LYS A 196 -14.11 -12.12 2.45
CA LYS A 196 -13.24 -11.06 1.93
C LYS A 196 -12.68 -10.28 3.11
N ILE A 197 -11.36 -10.31 3.25
CA ILE A 197 -10.68 -9.45 4.21
C ILE A 197 -10.43 -8.09 3.56
N PHE A 198 -10.69 -7.02 4.32
CA PHE A 198 -10.42 -5.66 3.89
C PHE A 198 -9.68 -4.83 4.94
N GLU A 199 -8.91 -3.87 4.46
CA GLU A 199 -8.28 -2.85 5.28
C GLU A 199 -8.90 -1.49 4.98
N VAL A 200 -9.03 -0.64 6.00
CA VAL A 200 -9.38 0.77 5.85
C VAL A 200 -8.16 1.62 6.21
N SER A 201 -7.77 2.56 5.35
CA SER A 201 -6.72 3.53 5.72
C SER A 201 -6.91 4.91 5.07
N SER A 202 -6.71 5.95 5.87
CA SER A 202 -6.73 7.36 5.46
C SER A 202 -5.41 7.82 4.83
N THR A 203 -4.29 7.15 5.11
CA THR A 203 -2.95 7.63 4.74
C THR A 203 -2.43 7.06 3.41
N TYR A 204 -3.03 5.97 2.94
CA TYR A 204 -2.58 5.27 1.72
C TYR A 204 -2.77 6.08 0.45
N PHE A 205 -3.88 6.82 0.35
CA PHE A 205 -4.21 7.58 -0.85
C PHE A 205 -3.12 8.62 -1.22
N GLU A 206 -2.63 9.37 -0.23
CA GLU A 206 -1.64 10.42 -0.45
C GLU A 206 -0.18 9.96 -0.39
N SER A 207 0.11 8.81 0.23
CA SER A 207 1.46 8.27 0.32
C SER A 207 2.11 8.03 -1.05
N SER A 208 3.38 8.44 -1.20
CA SER A 208 4.17 8.23 -2.42
C SER A 208 4.69 6.82 -2.61
N VAL A 209 4.73 6.03 -1.53
CA VAL A 209 5.29 4.67 -1.53
C VAL A 209 4.24 3.59 -1.36
N ALA A 210 3.03 3.94 -0.88
CA ALA A 210 2.01 2.96 -0.54
C ALA A 210 1.54 2.14 -1.74
N SER A 211 1.30 2.75 -2.90
CA SER A 211 0.82 2.01 -4.08
C SER A 211 1.82 0.96 -4.57
N HIS A 212 3.12 1.29 -4.56
CA HIS A 212 4.20 0.36 -4.90
C HIS A 212 4.27 -0.81 -3.90
N ARG A 213 4.33 -0.49 -2.60
CA ARG A 213 4.44 -1.50 -1.53
C ARG A 213 3.20 -2.40 -1.46
N ALA A 214 2.01 -1.81 -1.62
CA ALA A 214 0.75 -2.54 -1.65
C ALA A 214 0.71 -3.47 -2.86
N ASN A 215 1.11 -3.02 -4.05
CA ASN A 215 1.08 -3.87 -5.24
C ASN A 215 2.07 -5.04 -5.18
N ALA A 216 3.25 -4.84 -4.57
CA ALA A 216 4.22 -5.91 -4.37
C ALA A 216 3.67 -7.04 -3.47
N LEU A 217 2.90 -6.70 -2.43
CA LEU A 217 2.33 -7.67 -1.50
C LEU A 217 0.94 -8.18 -1.90
N LEU A 218 0.10 -7.30 -2.44
CA LEU A 218 -1.34 -7.49 -2.65
C LEU A 218 -1.72 -7.21 -4.12
N LYS A 219 -0.95 -7.80 -5.05
CA LYS A 219 -1.06 -7.52 -6.49
C LYS A 219 -2.47 -7.64 -7.08
N ILE A 220 -3.25 -8.61 -6.60
CA ILE A 220 -4.60 -8.90 -7.08
C ILE A 220 -5.71 -8.20 -6.26
N ALA A 221 -5.36 -7.44 -5.22
CA ALA A 221 -6.34 -6.78 -4.39
C ALA A 221 -7.19 -5.80 -5.21
N LYS A 222 -8.44 -5.65 -4.78
CA LYS A 222 -9.34 -4.59 -5.22
C LYS A 222 -9.10 -3.34 -4.37
N ILE A 223 -9.32 -2.18 -4.97
CA ILE A 223 -9.08 -0.87 -4.38
C ILE A 223 -10.38 -0.09 -4.46
N ILE A 224 -10.89 0.38 -3.32
CA ILE A 224 -12.02 1.31 -3.26
C ILE A 224 -11.53 2.65 -2.72
N ILE A 225 -11.83 3.72 -3.45
CA ILE A 225 -11.44 5.09 -3.09
C ILE A 225 -12.69 5.94 -2.92
N VAL A 226 -12.93 6.45 -1.70
CA VAL A 226 -14.04 7.37 -1.44
C VAL A 226 -13.54 8.81 -1.59
N LEU A 227 -14.14 9.57 -2.52
CA LEU A 227 -13.78 10.96 -2.82
C LEU A 227 -14.88 11.93 -2.38
N PRO A 228 -14.57 12.83 -1.43
CA PRO A 228 -15.44 13.94 -1.09
C PRO A 228 -15.21 15.15 -2.01
N ASP A 229 -16.05 16.18 -1.87
CA ASP A 229 -15.71 17.51 -2.38
C ASP A 229 -14.37 17.99 -1.77
N PRO A 230 -13.34 18.31 -2.58
CA PRO A 230 -12.03 18.73 -2.07
C PRO A 230 -12.09 19.99 -1.21
N VAL A 231 -13.07 20.87 -1.43
CA VAL A 231 -13.32 22.08 -0.63
C VAL A 231 -13.80 21.70 0.77
N GLN A 232 -14.87 20.90 0.86
CA GLN A 232 -15.41 20.44 2.14
C GLN A 232 -14.40 19.59 2.91
N ARG A 233 -13.65 18.74 2.22
CA ARG A 233 -12.62 17.92 2.83
C ARG A 233 -11.46 18.75 3.39
N ALA A 234 -11.04 19.84 2.71
CA ALA A 234 -10.03 20.76 3.26
C ALA A 234 -10.51 21.37 4.58
N TYR A 235 -11.77 21.81 4.60
CA TYR A 235 -12.35 22.45 5.76
C TYR A 235 -12.52 21.47 6.94
N LYS A 236 -13.08 20.29 6.72
CA LYS A 236 -13.22 19.23 7.73
C LYS A 236 -11.87 18.85 8.34
N HIS A 237 -10.85 18.68 7.50
CA HIS A 237 -9.50 18.34 7.97
C HIS A 237 -8.89 19.48 8.81
N TYR A 238 -9.04 20.74 8.39
CA TYR A 238 -8.60 21.87 9.20
C TYR A 238 -9.32 21.94 10.55
N MET A 239 -10.63 21.73 10.58
CA MET A 239 -11.42 21.76 11.83
C MET A 239 -11.01 20.64 12.78
N TYR A 240 -10.73 19.45 12.25
CA TYR A 240 -10.15 18.35 13.02
C TYR A 240 -8.80 18.75 13.62
N LEU A 241 -7.89 19.28 12.81
CA LEU A 241 -6.57 19.73 13.27
C LEU A 241 -6.70 20.82 14.34
N LYS A 242 -7.58 21.79 14.15
CA LYS A 242 -7.84 22.88 15.10
C LYS A 242 -8.35 22.38 16.45
N ASN A 243 -9.30 21.45 16.43
CA ASN A 243 -9.98 21.00 17.65
C ASN A 243 -9.20 19.94 18.44
N ARG A 244 -8.29 19.21 17.79
CA ARG A 244 -7.69 18.00 18.39
C ARG A 244 -6.17 17.97 18.44
N ILE A 245 -5.46 18.60 17.50
CA ILE A 245 -4.05 18.26 17.26
C ILE A 245 -3.13 19.48 17.23
N SER A 246 -3.52 20.55 16.52
CA SER A 246 -2.58 21.58 16.09
C SER A 246 -2.81 22.92 16.79
N SER A 247 -1.88 23.29 17.67
CA SER A 247 -1.80 24.62 18.28
C SER A 247 -1.61 25.73 17.24
N VAL A 248 -1.03 25.41 16.07
CA VAL A 248 -0.91 26.34 14.95
C VAL A 248 -2.27 26.59 14.29
N ALA A 249 -3.06 25.56 14.04
CA ALA A 249 -4.40 25.70 13.47
C ALA A 249 -5.36 26.45 14.41
N GLN A 250 -5.16 26.34 15.73
CA GLN A 250 -5.91 27.10 16.75
C GLN A 250 -5.66 28.60 16.69
N LYS A 251 -4.47 29.04 16.27
CA LYS A 251 -4.07 30.47 16.25
C LYS A 251 -4.67 31.27 15.10
N TYR A 252 -5.10 30.61 14.02
CA TYR A 252 -5.54 31.28 12.80
C TYR A 252 -7.00 30.93 12.50
N SER A 253 -7.70 31.81 11.78
CA SER A 253 -8.96 31.46 11.12
C SER A 253 -8.68 30.55 9.92
N PHE A 254 -9.69 29.82 9.44
CA PHE A 254 -9.54 29.00 8.24
C PHE A 254 -9.18 29.85 7.01
N GLU A 255 -9.83 31.00 6.85
CA GLU A 255 -9.58 31.96 5.77
C GLU A 255 -8.13 32.45 5.77
N ASP A 256 -7.63 32.90 6.91
CA ASP A 256 -6.26 33.42 7.00
C ASP A 256 -5.22 32.32 6.74
N PHE A 257 -5.55 31.10 7.16
CA PHE A 257 -4.73 29.92 6.92
C PHE A 257 -4.59 29.64 5.41
N ILE A 258 -5.70 29.50 4.68
CA ILE A 258 -5.67 29.15 3.25
C ILE A 258 -5.17 30.31 2.37
N MET A 259 -5.49 31.56 2.70
CA MET A 259 -5.13 32.76 1.91
C MET A 259 -3.69 33.26 2.14
N LYS A 260 -2.84 32.45 2.77
CA LYS A 260 -1.42 32.74 3.00
C LYS A 260 -1.13 33.97 3.87
N LYS A 261 -2.05 34.36 4.75
CA LYS A 261 -1.81 35.44 5.72
C LYS A 261 -0.96 35.00 6.92
N THR A 262 -0.63 33.70 7.01
CA THR A 262 0.23 33.12 8.05
C THR A 262 1.72 33.26 7.71
N LYS A 263 2.53 33.76 8.66
CA LYS A 263 3.98 33.96 8.46
C LYS A 263 4.86 32.76 8.84
N SER A 264 4.40 31.85 9.71
CA SER A 264 5.23 30.73 10.19
C SER A 264 5.45 29.64 9.13
N ASN A 265 6.61 28.99 9.15
CA ASN A 265 6.93 27.89 8.24
C ASN A 265 6.07 26.64 8.52
N GLU A 266 5.79 26.35 9.78
CA GLU A 266 4.89 25.26 10.19
C GLU A 266 3.48 25.42 9.61
N ALA A 267 2.92 26.64 9.66
CA ALA A 267 1.61 26.92 9.07
C ALA A 267 1.62 26.74 7.54
N LYS A 268 2.72 27.14 6.87
CA LYS A 268 2.88 26.92 5.42
C LYS A 268 2.92 25.43 5.08
N THR A 269 3.67 24.62 5.84
CA THR A 269 3.76 23.17 5.63
C THR A 269 2.41 22.50 5.81
N LEU A 270 1.73 22.79 6.93
CA LEU A 270 0.42 22.22 7.23
C LEU A 270 -0.63 22.64 6.18
N ARG A 271 -0.61 23.91 5.75
CA ARG A 271 -1.48 24.39 4.67
C ARG A 271 -1.22 23.67 3.37
N ASN A 272 0.05 23.52 2.99
CA ASN A 272 0.40 22.81 1.76
C ASN A 272 -0.11 21.38 1.82
N GLN A 273 0.14 20.65 2.90
CA GLN A 273 -0.40 19.30 3.10
C GLN A 273 -1.93 19.28 2.96
N LEU A 274 -2.62 20.13 3.72
CA LEU A 274 -4.08 20.27 3.68
C LEU A 274 -4.61 20.45 2.26
N LEU A 275 -3.98 21.34 1.48
CA LEU A 275 -4.44 21.66 0.14
C LEU A 275 -4.08 20.58 -0.89
N THR A 276 -2.84 20.05 -0.84
CA THR A 276 -2.34 19.06 -1.81
C THR A 276 -3.05 17.72 -1.71
N THR A 277 -3.52 17.31 -0.54
CA THR A 277 -4.33 16.08 -0.40
C THR A 277 -5.62 16.12 -1.24
N GLY A 278 -6.07 17.33 -1.64
CA GLY A 278 -7.20 17.54 -2.56
C GLY A 278 -6.84 17.38 -4.04
N HIS A 279 -5.58 17.12 -4.40
CA HIS A 279 -5.13 16.96 -5.79
C HIS A 279 -5.40 15.53 -6.27
N TYR A 280 -6.68 15.12 -6.27
CA TYR A 280 -7.09 13.72 -6.44
C TYR A 280 -6.53 13.05 -7.70
N ALA A 281 -6.51 13.76 -8.84
CA ALA A 281 -5.94 13.22 -10.08
C ALA A 281 -4.48 12.76 -9.93
N ASN A 282 -3.66 13.51 -9.17
CA ASN A 282 -2.25 13.18 -8.96
C ASN A 282 -2.12 11.90 -8.11
N HIS A 283 -2.91 11.79 -7.05
CA HIS A 283 -2.90 10.64 -6.16
C HIS A 283 -3.41 9.38 -6.87
N LEU A 284 -4.53 9.49 -7.58
CA LEU A 284 -5.11 8.40 -8.38
C LEU A 284 -4.14 7.89 -9.45
N THR A 285 -3.45 8.78 -10.15
CA THR A 285 -2.49 8.37 -11.19
C THR A 285 -1.38 7.46 -10.64
N ARG A 286 -0.92 7.68 -9.40
CA ARG A 286 0.08 6.80 -8.75
C ARG A 286 -0.48 5.45 -8.33
N TRP A 287 -1.77 5.35 -8.04
CA TRP A 287 -2.40 4.06 -7.76
C TRP A 287 -2.62 3.29 -9.07
N MET A 288 -3.05 3.99 -10.12
CA MET A 288 -3.27 3.40 -11.44
C MET A 288 -1.97 3.00 -12.18
N SER A 289 -0.80 3.47 -11.76
CA SER A 289 0.47 2.97 -12.30
C SER A 289 0.78 1.53 -11.86
N TYR A 290 0.09 1.04 -10.82
CA TYR A 290 0.28 -0.30 -10.27
C TYR A 290 -0.96 -1.19 -10.34
N TYR A 291 -2.16 -0.58 -10.26
CA TYR A 291 -3.44 -1.29 -10.32
C TYR A 291 -4.20 -0.95 -11.60
N SER A 292 -4.80 -1.96 -12.22
CA SER A 292 -5.64 -1.76 -13.41
C SER A 292 -6.93 -1.01 -13.08
N ALA A 293 -7.57 -0.41 -14.09
CA ALA A 293 -8.85 0.28 -13.91
C ALA A 293 -9.94 -0.65 -13.32
N GLN A 294 -9.95 -1.93 -13.71
CA GLN A 294 -10.88 -2.94 -13.20
C GLN A 294 -10.62 -3.32 -11.74
N GLN A 295 -9.46 -2.98 -11.18
CA GLN A 295 -9.14 -3.17 -9.76
C GLN A 295 -9.46 -1.93 -8.92
N VAL A 296 -9.86 -0.81 -9.52
CA VAL A 296 -10.09 0.45 -8.80
C VAL A 296 -11.54 0.90 -8.97
N MET A 297 -12.25 1.05 -7.86
CA MET A 297 -13.59 1.64 -7.81
C MET A 297 -13.52 2.97 -7.07
N ILE A 298 -14.02 4.04 -7.71
CA ILE A 298 -14.11 5.37 -7.11
C ILE A 298 -15.56 5.64 -6.74
N ILE A 299 -15.79 6.09 -5.51
CA ILE A 299 -17.11 6.34 -4.93
C ILE A 299 -17.15 7.78 -4.44
N SER A 300 -18.22 8.52 -4.75
CA SER A 300 -18.45 9.82 -4.12
C SER A 300 -18.92 9.66 -2.67
N ASP A 301 -18.50 10.52 -1.75
CA ASP A 301 -19.10 10.57 -0.41
C ASP A 301 -20.60 10.91 -0.45
N ASP A 302 -21.02 11.80 -1.36
CA ASP A 302 -22.43 12.11 -1.61
C ASP A 302 -23.25 10.87 -1.98
N ASP A 303 -22.73 10.00 -2.86
CA ASP A 303 -23.41 8.76 -3.24
C ASP A 303 -23.39 7.74 -2.11
N LEU A 304 -22.28 7.68 -1.35
CA LEU A 304 -22.19 6.83 -0.17
C LEU A 304 -23.26 7.18 0.87
N ILE A 305 -23.65 8.46 1.00
CA ILE A 305 -24.66 8.92 1.97
C ILE A 305 -26.07 8.82 1.39
N ASN A 306 -26.29 9.32 0.17
CA ASN A 306 -27.64 9.45 -0.40
C ASN A 306 -28.11 8.18 -1.12
N HIS A 307 -27.18 7.36 -1.61
CA HIS A 307 -27.43 6.15 -2.39
C HIS A 307 -26.73 4.93 -1.78
N THR A 308 -26.61 4.89 -0.45
CA THR A 308 -25.83 3.88 0.30
C THR A 308 -26.08 2.45 -0.16
N ARG A 309 -27.35 2.04 -0.28
CA ARG A 309 -27.70 0.66 -0.65
C ARG A 309 -27.18 0.31 -2.05
N THR A 310 -27.44 1.16 -3.04
CA THR A 310 -26.93 1.00 -4.41
C THR A 310 -25.42 0.93 -4.46
N VAL A 311 -24.74 1.79 -3.69
CA VAL A 311 -23.27 1.77 -3.59
C VAL A 311 -22.79 0.43 -3.03
N LEU A 312 -23.42 -0.08 -1.97
CA LEU A 312 -23.03 -1.35 -1.35
C LEU A 312 -23.32 -2.53 -2.28
N ASP A 313 -24.44 -2.55 -2.99
CA ASP A 313 -24.75 -3.55 -4.01
C ASP A 313 -23.68 -3.59 -5.11
N ASN A 314 -23.30 -2.43 -5.64
CA ASN A 314 -22.22 -2.33 -6.63
C ASN A 314 -20.87 -2.81 -6.08
N ILE A 315 -20.60 -2.63 -4.78
CA ILE A 315 -19.40 -3.14 -4.14
C ILE A 315 -19.43 -4.67 -4.05
N GLN A 316 -20.58 -5.28 -3.76
CA GLN A 316 -20.72 -6.74 -3.74
C GLN A 316 -20.31 -7.35 -5.08
N ASP A 317 -20.77 -6.74 -6.17
CA ASP A 317 -20.42 -7.13 -7.53
C ASP A 317 -18.92 -6.90 -7.81
N PHE A 318 -18.40 -5.71 -7.48
CA PHE A 318 -17.01 -5.33 -7.74
C PHE A 318 -15.99 -6.25 -7.06
N VAL A 319 -16.27 -6.71 -5.84
CA VAL A 319 -15.38 -7.60 -5.08
C VAL A 319 -15.69 -9.09 -5.30
N ASN A 320 -16.67 -9.39 -6.16
CA ASN A 320 -17.16 -10.74 -6.45
C ASN A 320 -17.57 -11.49 -5.17
N ILE A 321 -18.54 -10.95 -4.44
CA ILE A 321 -19.18 -11.67 -3.34
C ILE A 321 -20.04 -12.81 -3.89
N GLU A 322 -19.74 -14.06 -3.50
CA GLU A 322 -20.49 -15.22 -4.00
C GLU A 322 -21.92 -15.32 -3.48
N LYS A 323 -22.18 -14.79 -2.29
CA LYS A 323 -23.52 -14.76 -1.68
C LYS A 323 -23.87 -13.32 -1.30
N PRO A 324 -24.36 -12.52 -2.26
CA PRO A 324 -24.80 -11.17 -1.99
C PRO A 324 -25.92 -11.15 -0.96
N VAL A 325 -25.92 -10.14 -0.10
CA VAL A 325 -26.98 -9.87 0.87
C VAL A 325 -27.87 -8.73 0.38
N ASN A 326 -29.11 -8.73 0.85
CA ASN A 326 -30.04 -7.64 0.62
C ASN A 326 -29.88 -6.58 1.72
N TYR A 327 -29.24 -5.45 1.42
CA TYR A 327 -29.05 -4.37 2.40
C TYR A 327 -30.34 -3.71 2.90
N ASN A 328 -31.49 -3.94 2.25
CA ASN A 328 -32.79 -3.52 2.82
C ASN A 328 -33.12 -4.26 4.13
N GLN A 329 -32.56 -5.46 4.33
CA GLN A 329 -32.75 -6.26 5.53
C GLN A 329 -31.69 -6.00 6.61
N LEU A 330 -30.68 -5.18 6.31
CA LEU A 330 -29.56 -4.91 7.20
C LEU A 330 -29.45 -3.44 7.62
N LEU A 331 -29.96 -2.53 6.78
CA LEU A 331 -29.85 -1.08 6.97
C LEU A 331 -31.23 -0.40 6.92
N ARG A 332 -31.48 0.50 7.88
CA ARG A 332 -32.64 1.41 7.89
C ARG A 332 -32.19 2.83 7.58
N TYR A 333 -32.97 3.58 6.81
CA TYR A 333 -32.78 5.02 6.70
C TYR A 333 -33.52 5.73 7.83
N ASP A 334 -32.84 6.60 8.58
CA ASP A 334 -33.46 7.42 9.62
C ASP A 334 -33.62 8.86 9.10
N THR A 335 -34.87 9.31 9.00
CA THR A 335 -35.21 10.63 8.45
C THR A 335 -34.84 11.78 9.37
N ARG A 336 -34.63 11.56 10.67
CA ARG A 336 -34.24 12.62 11.61
C ARG A 336 -32.79 13.03 11.36
N VAL A 337 -31.93 12.05 11.18
CA VAL A 337 -30.51 12.27 10.87
C VAL A 337 -30.19 12.15 9.39
N HIS A 338 -31.14 11.84 8.52
CA HIS A 338 -30.91 11.71 7.09
C HIS A 338 -29.72 10.79 6.75
N MET A 339 -29.59 9.67 7.47
CA MET A 339 -28.49 8.71 7.32
C MET A 339 -28.96 7.27 7.52
N TYR A 340 -28.16 6.32 7.06
CA TYR A 340 -28.40 4.90 7.28
C TYR A 340 -27.84 4.43 8.62
N CYS A 341 -28.62 3.59 9.30
CA CYS A 341 -28.30 3.00 10.59
C CYS A 341 -28.46 1.47 10.48
N PRO A 342 -27.79 0.69 11.34
CA PRO A 342 -28.08 -0.74 11.47
C PRO A 342 -29.58 -0.97 11.72
N LEU A 343 -30.14 -2.05 11.17
CA LEU A 343 -31.57 -2.35 11.37
C LEU A 343 -31.93 -2.57 12.86
N ASN A 344 -30.96 -3.08 13.64
CA ASN A 344 -31.16 -3.50 15.03
C ASN A 344 -31.00 -2.37 16.06
N THR A 345 -30.78 -1.12 15.64
CA THR A 345 -30.59 0.02 16.54
C THR A 345 -31.74 1.02 16.42
N ASN A 346 -32.19 1.53 17.57
CA ASN A 346 -33.29 2.51 17.66
C ASN A 346 -32.80 3.92 18.07
N THR A 347 -31.56 4.01 18.57
CA THR A 347 -30.88 5.25 18.94
C THR A 347 -30.24 5.89 17.73
N VAL A 348 -30.27 7.22 17.70
CA VAL A 348 -29.78 8.03 16.58
C VAL A 348 -28.25 8.08 16.59
N GLU A 349 -27.67 7.93 17.77
CA GLU A 349 -26.24 7.88 18.04
C GLU A 349 -25.56 6.66 17.41
N ASP A 350 -26.33 5.60 17.17
CA ASP A 350 -25.85 4.35 16.53
C ASP A 350 -25.87 4.44 15.00
N CYS A 351 -26.43 5.52 14.44
CA CYS A 351 -26.41 5.75 13.00
C CYS A 351 -24.99 6.05 12.52
N TYR A 352 -24.63 5.44 11.40
CA TYR A 352 -23.29 5.56 10.86
C TYR A 352 -23.01 7.00 10.42
N GLY A 353 -21.97 7.63 10.98
CA GLY A 353 -21.56 9.01 10.66
C GLY A 353 -22.21 10.12 11.49
N TYR A 354 -23.01 9.79 12.51
CA TYR A 354 -23.65 10.77 13.40
C TYR A 354 -22.65 11.75 14.05
N LYS A 355 -21.51 11.23 14.55
CA LYS A 355 -20.49 12.04 15.24
C LYS A 355 -19.73 13.01 14.33
N ASP A 356 -19.76 12.82 13.01
CA ASP A 356 -19.00 13.60 12.04
C ASP A 356 -19.74 14.86 11.53
N ARG A 357 -20.99 15.07 11.97
CA ARG A 357 -21.86 16.17 11.51
C ARG A 357 -21.59 17.53 12.13
N HIS A 358 -20.95 17.60 13.28
CA HIS A 358 -20.78 18.86 14.01
C HIS A 358 -19.59 19.69 13.50
N CYS A 359 -19.60 20.03 12.21
CA CYS A 359 -18.69 21.00 11.63
C CYS A 359 -19.46 22.31 11.42
N SER A 360 -18.93 23.43 11.92
CA SER A 360 -19.49 24.76 11.65
C SER A 360 -19.51 25.04 10.14
N GLU A 361 -20.35 25.95 9.67
CA GLU A 361 -20.31 26.31 8.26
C GLU A 361 -19.04 27.09 7.90
N MET A 362 -18.46 26.77 6.75
CA MET A 362 -17.36 27.52 6.15
C MET A 362 -17.89 28.83 5.55
N SER A 363 -17.12 29.91 5.70
CA SER A 363 -17.45 31.21 5.10
C SER A 363 -17.49 31.17 3.57
N LYS A 364 -18.28 32.06 2.97
CA LYS A 364 -18.41 32.17 1.51
C LYS A 364 -17.08 32.51 0.84
N THR A 365 -16.33 33.45 1.41
CA THR A 365 -15.02 33.88 0.89
C THR A 365 -14.01 32.73 0.88
N ALA A 366 -13.97 31.89 1.92
CA ALA A 366 -13.10 30.72 1.94
C ALA A 366 -13.52 29.68 0.89
N ARG A 367 -14.82 29.49 0.71
CA ARG A 367 -15.38 28.58 -0.29
C ARG A 367 -14.97 28.99 -1.70
N GLU A 368 -15.25 30.22 -2.09
CA GLU A 368 -14.93 30.76 -3.42
C GLU A 368 -13.43 30.67 -3.71
N TYR A 369 -12.58 30.96 -2.71
CA TYR A 369 -11.14 30.81 -2.85
C TYR A 369 -10.72 29.36 -3.16
N LEU A 370 -11.28 28.38 -2.44
CA LEU A 370 -10.95 26.98 -2.63
C LEU A 370 -11.53 26.39 -3.91
N GLU A 371 -12.74 26.80 -4.31
CA GLU A 371 -13.34 26.41 -5.59
C GLU A 371 -12.46 26.86 -6.76
N ASN A 372 -11.97 28.11 -6.74
CA ASN A 372 -11.01 28.62 -7.72
C ASN A 372 -9.66 27.89 -7.64
N TYR A 373 -9.17 27.60 -6.43
CA TYR A 373 -7.92 26.86 -6.24
C TYR A 373 -7.99 25.44 -6.84
N TYR A 374 -9.09 24.72 -6.61
CA TYR A 374 -9.27 23.34 -7.06
C TYR A 374 -9.76 23.20 -8.50
N GLU A 375 -10.23 24.26 -9.16
CA GLU A 375 -10.77 24.21 -10.52
C GLU A 375 -9.88 23.42 -11.49
N LYS A 376 -8.60 23.78 -11.59
CA LYS A 376 -7.64 23.08 -12.48
C LYS A 376 -7.46 21.61 -12.08
N HIS A 377 -7.45 21.30 -10.80
CA HIS A 377 -7.30 19.94 -10.28
C HIS A 377 -8.54 19.09 -10.56
N ASN A 378 -9.73 19.68 -10.45
CA ASN A 378 -11.02 19.04 -10.76
C ASN A 378 -11.15 18.76 -12.26
N LYS A 379 -10.75 19.70 -13.13
CA LYS A 379 -10.65 19.47 -14.58
C LYS A 379 -9.71 18.31 -14.92
N ASN A 380 -8.58 18.19 -14.22
CA ASN A 380 -7.67 17.05 -14.40
C ASN A 380 -8.27 15.73 -13.93
N LEU A 381 -9.03 15.74 -12.83
CA LEU A 381 -9.75 14.55 -12.34
C LEU A 381 -10.81 14.09 -13.35
N LEU A 382 -11.54 15.03 -13.95
CA LEU A 382 -12.54 14.70 -14.96
C LEU A 382 -11.91 14.10 -16.23
N ARG A 383 -10.75 14.61 -16.66
CA ARG A 383 -9.97 13.99 -17.75
C ARG A 383 -9.55 12.56 -17.39
N LEU A 384 -9.15 12.33 -16.13
CA LEU A 384 -8.79 11.00 -15.65
C LEU A 384 -9.99 10.03 -15.68
N ASN A 385 -11.20 10.55 -15.48
CA ASN A 385 -12.42 9.75 -15.51
C ASN A 385 -12.65 9.05 -16.86
N GLN A 386 -12.11 9.58 -17.96
CA GLN A 386 -12.17 8.90 -19.26
C GLN A 386 -11.49 7.52 -19.26
N LYS A 387 -10.57 7.29 -18.32
CA LYS A 387 -9.86 6.00 -18.16
C LYS A 387 -10.46 5.10 -17.08
N VAL A 388 -10.90 5.68 -15.96
CA VAL A 388 -11.36 4.91 -14.78
C VAL A 388 -12.86 4.67 -14.78
N GLN A 389 -13.64 5.54 -15.42
CA GLN A 389 -15.09 5.44 -15.56
C GLN A 389 -15.84 5.29 -14.23
N PHE A 390 -15.80 6.32 -13.40
CA PHE A 390 -16.61 6.44 -12.19
C PHE A 390 -17.78 7.42 -12.38
N SER A 391 -18.82 7.24 -11.56
CA SER A 391 -19.97 8.16 -11.49
C SER A 391 -19.48 9.55 -11.07
N VAL A 392 -19.63 10.54 -11.95
CA VAL A 392 -19.13 11.90 -11.69
C VAL A 392 -19.95 12.55 -10.56
N PRO A 393 -19.34 12.90 -9.42
CA PRO A 393 -20.02 13.57 -8.31
C PRO A 393 -20.62 14.91 -8.70
N LYS A 394 -21.66 15.36 -7.98
CA LYS A 394 -22.30 16.67 -8.23
C LYS A 394 -21.31 17.83 -8.23
N TRP A 395 -20.42 17.87 -7.24
CA TRP A 395 -19.38 18.90 -7.11
C TRP A 395 -18.38 18.90 -8.28
N LEU A 396 -18.22 17.78 -8.98
CA LEU A 396 -17.29 17.65 -10.11
C LEU A 396 -17.96 17.98 -11.45
N LYS A 397 -19.28 17.75 -11.59
CA LYS A 397 -20.04 18.01 -12.83
C LYS A 397 -19.97 19.47 -13.30
N VAL A 398 -19.78 20.41 -12.38
CA VAL A 398 -19.72 21.84 -12.67
C VAL A 398 -18.50 22.22 -13.53
N TYR A 399 -17.51 21.34 -13.66
CA TYR A 399 -16.27 21.57 -14.39
C TYR A 399 -16.18 20.79 -15.72
N GLY A 400 -17.26 20.11 -16.11
CA GLY A 400 -17.34 19.24 -17.29
C GLY A 400 -17.82 19.87 -18.57
#